data_AF-A0A965D3B9-F1
#
_entry.id   AF-A0A965D3B9-F1
#
_cell.length_a   1.000
_cell.length_b   1.000
_cell.length_c   1.000
_cell.angle_alpha   90.00
_cell.angle_beta   90.00
_cell.angle_gamma   90.00
#
_symmetry.space_group_name_H-M   'P 1'
#
loop_
_entity.id
_entity.type
_entity.pdbx_description
1 polymer ?
#
loop_
_entity_poly.entity_id
_entity_poly.type
_entity_poly.pdbx_seq_one_letter_code
_entity_poly.pdbx_strand_id
1 'polypeptide(L)' 'VQFRSEAELQKVEEPQAPKNVQFHHADHEEALEQANAETETSDAATFVRRGQKVGRNDACPCGSGKKYKYCHGKLV' A
#
# COMPACT_ATOMS: atom_id res chain seq x y z
N VAL A 1 -32.79 -29.84 19.93
CA VAL A 1 -31.54 -29.21 20.40
C VAL A 1 -31.92 -28.27 21.53
N GLN A 2 -31.69 -28.68 22.79
CA GLN A 2 -32.04 -27.87 23.97
C GLN A 2 -30.79 -27.08 24.38
N PHE A 3 -30.80 -25.76 24.20
CA PHE A 3 -29.73 -24.89 24.70
C PHE A 3 -29.94 -24.72 26.20
N ARG A 4 -28.97 -25.19 26.98
CA ARG A 4 -29.05 -25.32 28.43
C ARG A 4 -28.37 -24.08 29.04
N SER A 5 -29.20 -23.13 29.47
CA SER A 5 -28.86 -21.93 30.26
C SER A 5 -28.18 -20.75 29.53
N GLU A 6 -28.63 -19.53 29.87
CA GLU A 6 -28.05 -18.24 29.45
C GLU A 6 -26.55 -18.12 29.73
N ALA A 7 -26.04 -18.86 30.72
CA ALA A 7 -24.63 -18.91 31.06
C ALA A 7 -23.74 -19.47 29.93
N GLU A 8 -24.28 -20.32 29.04
CA GLU A 8 -23.52 -20.83 27.89
C GLU A 8 -23.42 -19.79 26.76
N LEU A 9 -24.44 -18.93 26.59
CA LEU A 9 -24.43 -17.85 25.60
C LEU A 9 -23.41 -16.78 25.96
N GLN A 10 -23.27 -16.45 27.25
CA GLN A 10 -22.32 -15.43 27.71
C GLN A 10 -20.85 -15.87 27.59
N LYS A 11 -20.58 -17.18 27.59
CA LYS A 11 -19.23 -17.75 27.42
C LYS A 11 -18.71 -17.71 25.99
N VAL A 12 -19.59 -17.53 25.01
CA VAL A 12 -19.23 -17.41 23.58
C VAL A 12 -18.96 -15.96 23.19
N GLU A 13 -19.39 -14.99 24.00
CA GLU A 13 -19.31 -13.56 23.71
C GLU A 13 -17.95 -12.93 24.06
N GLU A 14 -17.05 -13.64 24.75
CA GLU A 14 -15.68 -13.15 24.96
C GLU A 14 -14.83 -13.45 23.72
N PRO A 15 -14.49 -12.45 22.88
CA PRO A 15 -13.48 -12.64 21.86
C PRO A 15 -12.15 -12.91 22.59
N GLN A 16 -11.75 -14.18 22.60
CA GLN A 16 -10.42 -14.60 23.01
C GLN A 16 -9.39 -13.95 22.07
N ALA A 17 -8.93 -12.75 22.43
CA ALA A 17 -7.87 -12.07 21.71
C ALA A 17 -6.63 -12.98 21.75
N PRO A 18 -5.98 -13.25 20.60
CA PRO A 18 -4.77 -14.06 20.57
C PRO A 18 -3.69 -13.36 21.40
N LYS A 19 -3.26 -13.99 22.51
CA LYS A 19 -2.34 -13.40 23.51
C LYS A 19 -0.86 -13.44 23.09
N ASN A 20 -0.57 -13.81 21.85
CA ASN A 20 0.78 -14.10 21.36
C ASN A 20 1.06 -13.52 19.96
N VAL A 21 0.39 -12.44 19.57
CA VAL A 21 0.71 -11.71 18.34
C VAL A 21 1.79 -10.66 18.63
N GLN A 22 2.99 -10.86 18.10
CA GLN A 22 4.07 -9.86 18.12
C GLN A 22 4.13 -9.24 16.73
N PHE A 23 3.72 -7.97 16.62
CA PHE A 23 3.82 -7.20 15.39
C PHE A 23 5.22 -6.57 15.34
N HIS A 24 6.14 -7.17 14.58
CA HIS A 24 7.44 -6.58 14.29
C HIS A 24 7.31 -5.70 13.04
N HIS A 25 6.84 -4.47 13.23
CA HIS A 25 7.05 -3.43 12.22
C HIS A 25 8.37 -2.76 12.58
N ALA A 26 9.35 -2.80 11.67
CA ALA A 26 10.54 -1.99 11.82
C ALA A 26 10.09 -0.54 12.02
N ASP A 27 10.52 0.08 13.12
CA ASP A 27 10.18 1.47 13.38
C ASP A 27 10.70 2.30 12.20
N HIS A 28 9.86 3.24 11.75
CA HIS A 28 10.17 4.10 10.61
C HIS A 28 11.53 4.81 10.76
N GLU A 29 11.95 5.05 12.00
CA GLU A 29 13.25 5.62 12.37
C GLU A 29 14.42 4.69 11.99
N GLU A 30 14.35 3.41 12.33
CA GLU A 30 15.40 2.43 12.01
C GLU A 30 15.53 2.22 10.49
N ALA A 31 14.39 2.19 9.78
CA ALA A 31 14.38 2.10 8.31
C ALA A 31 14.97 3.34 7.64
N LEU A 32 14.79 4.53 8.23
CA LEU A 32 15.38 5.77 7.73
C LEU A 32 16.88 5.89 8.03
N GLU A 33 17.34 5.37 9.18
CA GLU A 33 18.77 5.32 9.52
C GLU A 33 19.53 4.40 8.58
N GLN A 34 18.98 3.21 8.28
CA GLN A 34 19.55 2.29 7.30
C GLN A 34 19.56 2.89 5.89
N ALA A 35 18.47 3.51 5.46
CA ALA A 35 18.39 4.17 4.14
C ALA A 35 19.35 5.36 4.01
N ASN A 36 19.57 6.14 5.07
CA ASN A 36 20.56 7.23 5.06
C ASN A 36 21.99 6.71 5.02
N ALA A 37 22.30 5.64 5.77
CA ALA A 37 23.61 5.01 5.76
C ALA A 37 24.01 4.47 4.37
N GLU A 38 23.03 4.07 3.55
CA GLU A 38 23.22 3.59 2.18
C GLU A 38 23.26 4.72 1.12
N THR A 39 22.79 5.93 1.45
CA THR A 39 22.67 7.05 0.50
C THR A 39 23.98 7.83 0.30
N GLU A 40 25.00 7.61 1.13
CA GLU A 40 26.29 8.32 1.07
C GLU A 40 27.23 7.89 -0.09
N THR A 41 26.83 6.95 -0.97
CA THR A 41 27.68 6.49 -2.09
C THR A 41 27.00 6.36 -3.44
N SER A 42 25.96 7.17 -3.72
CA SER A 42 25.51 7.32 -5.11
C SER A 42 25.06 8.74 -5.45
N ASP A 43 25.98 9.49 -6.06
CA ASP A 43 25.72 10.63 -6.96
C ASP A 43 24.92 10.20 -8.23
N ALA A 44 24.01 9.24 -8.11
CA ALA A 44 23.04 8.92 -9.14
C ALA A 44 21.95 9.98 -9.06
N ALA A 45 22.21 11.15 -9.63
CA ALA A 45 21.21 12.20 -9.80
C ALA A 45 19.94 11.58 -10.40
N THR A 46 18.88 11.50 -9.58
CA THR A 46 17.63 10.88 -10.00
C THR A 46 17.10 11.63 -11.20
N PHE A 47 16.88 10.93 -12.32
CA PHE A 47 16.38 11.57 -13.54
C PHE A 47 14.96 12.09 -13.31
N VAL A 48 14.84 13.40 -13.14
CA VAL A 48 13.54 14.08 -13.09
C VAL A 48 13.04 14.23 -14.53
N ARG A 49 11.93 13.54 -14.85
CA ARG A 49 11.23 13.74 -16.12
C ARG A 49 10.85 15.22 -16.25
N ARG A 50 11.39 15.91 -17.27
CA ARG A 50 11.06 17.31 -17.60
C ARG A 50 9.65 17.49 -18.19
N GLY A 51 8.95 16.41 -18.50
CA GLY A 51 7.62 16.43 -19.13
C GLY A 51 6.46 16.44 -18.13
N GLN A 52 5.29 16.89 -18.60
CA GLN A 52 4.05 16.83 -17.82
C GLN A 52 3.69 15.38 -17.48
N LYS A 53 3.27 15.13 -16.24
CA LYS A 53 2.73 13.85 -15.80
C LYS A 53 1.32 13.70 -16.39
N VAL A 54 1.18 12.90 -17.46
CA VAL A 54 -0.12 12.60 -18.06
C VAL A 54 -0.88 11.62 -17.17
N GLY A 55 -2.04 12.03 -16.67
CA GLY A 55 -2.94 11.19 -15.89
C GLY A 55 -3.68 10.17 -16.77
N ARG A 56 -4.12 9.07 -16.16
CA ARG A 56 -4.77 7.96 -16.89
C ARG A 56 -6.06 8.36 -17.62
N ASN A 57 -6.75 9.41 -17.16
CA ASN A 57 -7.97 9.93 -17.78
C ASN A 57 -7.75 11.12 -18.73
N ASP A 58 -6.55 11.68 -18.79
CA ASP A 58 -6.26 12.85 -19.62
C ASP A 58 -6.24 12.52 -21.11
N ALA A 59 -6.31 13.56 -21.96
CA ALA A 59 -6.16 13.40 -23.39
C ALA A 59 -4.79 12.77 -23.71
N CYS A 60 -4.80 11.76 -24.58
CA CYS A 60 -3.57 11.06 -24.93
C CYS A 60 -2.65 11.99 -25.75
N PRO A 61 -1.36 12.13 -25.38
CA PRO A 61 -0.42 13.06 -26.04
C PRO A 61 -0.11 12.69 -27.51
N CYS A 62 -0.59 11.55 -28.00
CA CYS A 62 -0.49 11.17 -29.41
C CYS A 62 -1.49 11.87 -30.34
N GLY A 63 -2.36 12.75 -29.82
CA GLY A 63 -3.34 13.49 -30.62
C GLY A 63 -4.55 12.67 -31.06
N SER A 64 -4.75 11.45 -30.55
CA SER A 64 -5.86 10.58 -30.95
C SER A 64 -7.25 11.02 -30.47
N GLY A 65 -7.34 12.05 -29.62
CA GLY A 65 -8.58 12.50 -28.97
C GLY A 65 -9.13 11.53 -27.92
N LYS A 66 -8.51 10.36 -27.72
CA LYS A 66 -8.90 9.35 -26.73
C LYS A 66 -8.24 9.64 -25.38
N LYS A 67 -8.89 9.24 -24.27
CA LYS A 67 -8.26 9.27 -22.94
C LYS A 67 -7.05 8.32 -22.91
N TYR A 68 -6.00 8.65 -22.16
CA TYR A 68 -4.76 7.88 -22.09
C TYR A 68 -5.02 6.38 -21.80
N LYS A 69 -5.94 6.07 -20.87
CA LYS A 69 -6.37 4.68 -20.54
C LYS A 69 -6.94 3.86 -21.70
N TYR A 70 -7.45 4.50 -22.74
CA TYR A 70 -8.03 3.85 -23.92
C TYR A 70 -7.10 3.89 -25.13
N CYS A 71 -5.89 4.41 -24.97
CA CYS A 71 -4.89 4.52 -26.02
C CYS A 71 -3.56 3.93 -25.51
N HIS A 72 -2.55 4.74 -25.25
CA HIS A 72 -1.22 4.27 -24.83
C HIS A 72 -1.13 3.75 -23.40
N GLY A 73 -2.15 4.00 -22.57
CA GLY A 73 -2.28 3.49 -21.20
C GLY A 73 -3.26 2.32 -21.07
N LYS A 74 -3.58 1.64 -22.17
CA LYS A 74 -4.42 0.44 -22.15
C LYS A 74 -3.62 -0.72 -21.59
N LEU A 75 -4.08 -1.28 -20.47
CA LEU A 75 -3.57 -2.55 -19.97
C LEU A 75 -4.28 -3.65 -20.78
N VAL A 76 -3.49 -4.48 -21.46
CA VAL A 76 -3.97 -5.70 -22.10
C VAL A 76 -4.17 -6.80 -21.08
#